data_AF-B8LZQ6-F1
#
_entry.id   AF-B8LZQ6-F1
#
_cell.length_a   1.000
_cell.length_b   1.000
_cell.length_c   1.000
_cell.angle_alpha   90.00
_cell.angle_beta   90.00
_cell.angle_gamma   90.00
#
_symmetry.space_group_name_H-M   'P 1'
#
loop_
_entity.id
_entity.type
_entity.pdbx_description
1 polymer ?
#
loop_
_entity_poly.entity_id
_entity_poly.type
_entity_poly.pdbx_seq_one_letter_code
_entity_poly.pdbx_strand_id
1 'polypeptide(L)'
;ASDLLFLQIFSPTGKSTLIVNIYNAPAGFIRAGEAAKALTTLPEAYLPQATILAGNLNLLHNRWQPSLHRSPTPFAELFINWLDLQGLVLISDIDCPTHERGNVLDL
;
A
#
# COMPACT_ATOMS: atom_id res chain seq x y z
N ALA A 1 -17.24 4.30 -5.43
CA ALA A 1 -16.53 3.43 -4.47
C ALA A 1 -15.04 3.76 -4.54
N SER A 2 -14.36 4.03 -3.43
CA SER A 2 -12.89 3.97 -3.39
C SER A 2 -12.45 2.53 -3.60
N ASP A 3 -11.33 2.33 -4.30
CA ASP A 3 -10.78 1.00 -4.57
C ASP A 3 -9.99 0.50 -3.35
N LEU A 4 -10.66 0.54 -2.19
CA LEU A 4 -10.17 0.16 -0.86
C LEU A 4 -11.21 -0.76 -0.20
N LEU A 5 -10.76 -1.88 0.32
CA LEU A 5 -11.56 -2.82 1.12
C LEU A 5 -10.96 -2.91 2.51
N PHE A 6 -11.79 -2.73 3.54
CA PHE A 6 -11.42 -2.90 4.94
C PHE A 6 -12.16 -4.11 5.49
N LEU A 7 -11.41 -5.09 6.00
CA LEU A 7 -11.95 -6.32 6.59
C LEU A 7 -11.32 -6.52 7.96
N GLN A 8 -12.12 -6.45 9.03
CA GLN A 8 -11.66 -6.76 10.37
C GLN A 8 -12.05 -8.18 10.75
N ILE A 9 -11.06 -9.00 11.09
CA ILE A 9 -11.25 -10.39 11.53
C ILE A 9 -11.09 -10.42 13.05
N PHE A 10 -12.02 -11.08 13.73
CA PHE A 10 -12.00 -11.27 15.18
C PHE A 10 -11.79 -12.74 15.51
N SER A 11 -10.87 -13.00 16.44
CA SER A 11 -10.71 -14.33 17.04
C SER A 11 -11.69 -14.53 18.20
N PRO A 12 -12.01 -15.79 18.56
CA PRO A 12 -12.78 -16.08 19.77
C PRO A 12 -12.14 -15.55 21.07
N THR A 13 -10.82 -15.30 21.05
CA THR A 13 -10.07 -14.73 22.18
C THR A 13 -10.17 -13.20 22.29
N GLY A 14 -10.97 -12.55 21.44
CA GLY A 14 -11.14 -11.09 21.43
C GLY A 14 -10.02 -10.32 20.70
N LYS A 15 -8.95 -11.00 20.25
CA LYS A 15 -7.95 -10.39 19.36
C LYS A 15 -8.57 -10.09 17.99
N SER A 16 -8.15 -9.00 17.36
CA SER A 16 -8.56 -8.67 16.00
C SER A 16 -7.37 -8.30 15.12
N THR A 17 -7.56 -8.42 13.80
CA THR A 17 -6.63 -7.95 12.78
C THR A 17 -7.40 -7.26 11.68
N LEU A 18 -6.95 -6.09 11.26
CA LEU A 18 -7.48 -5.39 10.09
C LEU A 18 -6.71 -5.85 8.85
N ILE A 19 -7.43 -6.19 7.80
CA ILE A 19 -6.90 -6.41 6.46
C ILE A 19 -7.42 -5.27 5.58
N VAL A 20 -6.50 -4.54 4.97
CA VAL A 20 -6.78 -3.50 4.00
C VAL A 20 -6.29 -3.99 2.64
N ASN A 21 -7.22 -4.19 1.71
CA ASN A 21 -6.86 -4.44 0.31
C ASN A 21 -7.01 -3.15 -0.50
N ILE A 22 -5.96 -2.78 -1.24
CA ILE A 22 -5.93 -1.58 -2.07
C ILE A 22 -5.74 -1.92 -3.55
N TYR A 23 -6.50 -1.26 -4.40
CA TYR A 23 -6.14 -1.08 -5.81
C TYR A 23 -5.99 0.41 -6.07
N ASN A 24 -4.78 0.85 -6.37
CA ASN A 24 -4.51 2.24 -6.69
C ASN A 24 -4.32 2.39 -8.20
N ALA A 25 -5.23 3.13 -8.85
CA ALA A 25 -5.21 3.27 -10.29
C ALA A 25 -3.91 3.96 -10.78
N PRO A 26 -3.27 3.46 -11.86
CA PRO A 26 -2.04 4.04 -12.38
C PRO A 26 -2.28 5.39 -13.07
N ALA A 27 -1.20 6.13 -13.31
CA ALA A 27 -1.27 7.40 -14.04
C ALA A 27 -1.94 7.23 -15.42
N GLY A 28 -2.80 8.18 -15.79
CA GLY A 28 -3.57 8.15 -17.04
C GLY A 28 -4.91 7.42 -16.95
N PHE A 29 -5.25 6.82 -15.82
CA PHE A 29 -6.55 6.20 -15.58
C PHE A 29 -7.47 7.11 -14.76
N ILE A 30 -8.78 6.85 -14.82
CA ILE A 30 -9.79 7.55 -14.01
C ILE A 30 -9.44 7.34 -12.53
N ARG A 31 -9.35 8.45 -11.77
CA ARG A 31 -9.03 8.47 -10.33
C ARG A 31 -7.63 7.91 -9.99
N ALA A 32 -6.68 8.09 -10.89
CA ALA A 32 -5.27 7.77 -10.66
C ALA A 32 -4.76 8.33 -9.31
N GLY A 33 -4.17 7.46 -8.49
CA GLY A 33 -3.60 7.84 -7.19
C GLY A 33 -4.62 8.10 -6.06
N GLU A 34 -5.93 8.13 -6.33
CA GLU A 34 -6.91 8.54 -5.33
C GLU A 34 -7.07 7.53 -4.19
N ALA A 35 -6.87 6.23 -4.43
CA ALA A 35 -6.95 5.22 -3.38
C ALA A 35 -5.80 5.36 -2.37
N ALA A 36 -4.57 5.54 -2.87
CA ALA A 36 -3.41 5.77 -2.00
C ALA A 36 -3.55 7.08 -1.22
N LYS A 37 -4.01 8.17 -1.86
CA LYS A 37 -4.29 9.44 -1.17
C LYS A 37 -5.33 9.27 -0.07
N ALA A 38 -6.47 8.65 -0.39
CA ALA A 38 -7.54 8.42 0.59
C ALA A 38 -7.03 7.63 1.80
N LEU A 39 -6.23 6.58 1.56
CA LEU A 39 -5.63 5.78 2.63
C LEU A 39 -4.72 6.62 3.54
N THR A 40 -3.85 7.46 2.97
CA THR A 40 -2.94 8.33 3.75
C THR A 40 -3.64 9.44 4.54
N THR A 41 -4.89 9.76 4.20
CA THR A 41 -5.70 10.77 4.90
C THR A 41 -6.56 10.19 6.01
N LEU A 42 -6.56 8.86 6.20
CA LEU A 42 -7.32 8.24 7.28
C LEU A 42 -6.75 8.67 8.64
N PRO A 43 -7.60 8.94 9.64
CA PRO A 43 -7.14 9.10 11.01
C PRO A 43 -6.48 7.82 11.51
N GLU A 44 -5.42 7.95 12.29
CA GLU A 44 -4.64 6.83 12.85
C GLU A 44 -5.52 5.80 13.58
N ALA A 45 -6.61 6.24 14.22
CA ALA A 45 -7.58 5.37 14.89
C ALA A 45 -8.24 4.32 13.97
N TYR A 46 -8.18 4.49 12.65
CA TYR A 46 -8.70 3.52 11.67
C TYR A 46 -7.70 2.42 11.30
N LEU A 47 -6.45 2.53 11.73
CA LEU A 47 -5.41 1.53 11.53
C LEU A 47 -5.00 0.97 12.90
N PRO A 48 -5.69 -0.07 13.41
CA PRO A 48 -5.30 -0.69 14.67
C PRO A 48 -3.89 -1.29 14.56
N GLN A 49 -3.26 -1.51 15.71
CA GLN A 49 -1.88 -2.01 15.79
C GLN A 49 -1.63 -3.33 15.03
N ALA A 50 -2.65 -4.17 14.87
CA ALA A 50 -2.60 -5.37 14.04
C ALA A 50 -3.27 -5.13 12.69
N THR A 51 -2.50 -4.62 11.72
CA THR A 51 -2.98 -4.35 10.36
C THR A 51 -2.10 -5.01 9.30
N ILE A 52 -2.75 -5.60 8.30
CA ILE A 52 -2.13 -6.04 7.04
C ILE A 52 -2.68 -5.12 5.94
N LEU A 53 -1.80 -4.42 5.25
CA LEU A 53 -2.11 -3.64 4.05
C LEU A 53 -1.47 -4.34 2.86
N ALA A 54 -2.27 -4.68 1.86
CA ALA A 54 -1.77 -5.35 0.66
C ALA A 54 -2.56 -4.94 -0.58
N GLY A 55 -1.96 -5.11 -1.75
CA GLY A 55 -2.64 -4.99 -3.04
C GLY A 55 -1.82 -4.26 -4.10
N ASN A 56 -2.48 -3.93 -5.21
CA ASN A 56 -1.80 -3.29 -6.34
C ASN A 56 -1.73 -1.77 -6.13
N LEU A 57 -0.55 -1.28 -5.80
CA LEU A 57 -0.33 0.14 -5.53
C LEU A 57 -0.07 0.95 -6.80
N ASN A 58 0.38 0.34 -7.90
CA ASN A 58 0.89 1.08 -9.06
C ASN A 58 1.85 2.23 -8.72
N LEU A 59 2.55 2.11 -7.58
CA LEU A 59 3.59 3.04 -7.14
C LEU A 59 4.95 2.41 -7.40
N LEU A 60 5.90 3.23 -7.81
CA LEU A 60 7.28 2.85 -8.01
C LEU A 60 8.11 3.51 -6.93
N HIS A 61 8.93 2.74 -6.23
CA HIS A 61 9.80 3.28 -5.19
C HIS A 61 11.00 2.37 -4.94
N ASN A 62 12.16 2.96 -4.65
CA ASN A 62 13.39 2.21 -4.38
C ASN A 62 13.36 1.43 -3.04
N ARG A 63 12.36 1.66 -2.18
CA ARG A 63 12.20 0.92 -0.91
C ARG A 63 11.88 -0.56 -1.14
N TRP A 64 11.00 -0.86 -2.09
CA TRP A 64 10.61 -2.24 -2.44
C TRP A 64 11.23 -2.71 -3.75
N GLN A 65 11.74 -1.79 -4.57
CA GLN A 65 12.51 -2.11 -5.78
C GLN A 65 13.81 -1.29 -5.84
N PRO A 66 14.84 -1.60 -5.03
CA PRO A 66 16.15 -0.94 -5.11
C PRO A 66 16.76 -0.91 -6.52
N SER A 67 16.50 -1.93 -7.36
CA SER A 67 16.92 -1.99 -8.77
C SER A 67 16.21 -0.98 -9.69
N LEU A 68 15.24 -0.21 -9.19
CA LEU A 68 14.50 0.77 -9.98
C LEU A 68 15.42 1.91 -10.47
N HIS A 69 15.68 1.94 -11.78
CA HIS A 69 16.55 2.93 -12.43
C HIS A 69 15.86 4.25 -12.81
N ARG A 70 14.55 4.37 -12.57
CA ARG A 70 13.77 5.57 -12.88
C ARG A 70 13.26 6.24 -11.61
N SER A 71 12.86 7.50 -11.73
CA SER A 71 12.28 8.25 -10.61
C SER A 71 11.05 7.53 -10.04
N PRO A 72 10.87 7.57 -8.70
CA PRO A 72 9.65 7.11 -8.05
C PRO A 72 8.38 7.74 -8.64
N THR A 73 7.25 7.06 -8.52
CA THR A 73 5.95 7.65 -8.90
C THR A 73 5.71 8.90 -8.07
N PRO A 74 5.22 10.01 -8.64
CA PRO A 74 4.77 11.15 -7.84
C PRO A 74 3.81 10.67 -6.74
N PHE A 75 3.97 11.18 -5.51
CA PHE A 75 3.30 10.72 -4.28
C PHE A 75 3.90 9.49 -3.58
N ALA A 76 4.77 8.69 -4.22
CA ALA A 76 5.34 7.50 -3.58
C ALA A 76 6.12 7.83 -2.29
N GLU A 77 6.92 8.90 -2.28
CA GLU A 77 7.65 9.36 -1.08
C GLU A 77 6.72 9.73 0.08
N LEU A 78 5.59 10.40 -0.22
CA LEU A 78 4.59 10.75 0.80
C LEU A 78 3.91 9.49 1.37
N PHE A 79 3.61 8.52 0.50
CA PHE A 79 3.06 7.24 0.91
C PHE A 79 4.04 6.46 1.80
N ILE A 80 5.33 6.45 1.45
CA ILE A 80 6.41 5.83 2.21
C ILE A 80 6.57 6.44 3.61
N ASN A 81 6.56 7.78 3.70
CA ASN A 81 6.60 8.47 4.99
C ASN A 81 5.38 8.14 5.84
N TRP A 82 4.20 8.03 5.21
CA TRP A 82 2.99 7.63 5.91
C TRP A 82 3.08 6.19 6.43
N LEU A 83 3.59 5.22 5.66
CA LEU A 83 3.82 3.85 6.14
C LEU A 83 4.73 3.84 7.38
N ASP A 84 5.81 4.62 7.35
CA ASP A 84 6.75 4.72 8.48
C ASP A 84 6.07 5.30 9.73
N LEU A 85 5.24 6.33 9.57
CA LEU A 85 4.45 6.92 10.66
C LEU A 85 3.45 5.93 11.26
N GLN A 86 2.86 5.05 10.43
CA GLN A 86 1.96 3.99 10.91
C GLN A 86 2.72 2.77 11.49
N GLY A 87 4.06 2.75 11.42
CA GLY A 87 4.87 1.61 11.84
C GLY A 87 4.65 0.35 10.98
N LEU A 88 4.17 0.51 9.75
CA LEU A 88 3.98 -0.59 8.81
C LEU A 88 5.34 -1.00 8.21
N VAL A 89 5.60 -2.31 8.22
CA VAL A 89 6.83 -2.89 7.67
C VAL A 89 6.52 -3.71 6.43
N LEU A 90 7.44 -3.67 5.46
CA LEU A 90 7.31 -4.46 4.23
C LEU A 90 7.46 -5.95 4.53
N ILE A 91 6.54 -6.77 4.01
CA ILE A 91 6.58 -8.24 4.17
C ILE A 91 6.85 -8.98 2.85
N SER A 92 6.74 -8.29 1.71
CA SER A 92 7.04 -8.84 0.40
C SER A 92 8.54 -8.87 0.12
N ASP A 93 8.94 -9.77 -0.78
CA ASP A 93 10.33 -9.88 -1.23
C ASP A 93 10.75 -8.62 -1.98
N ILE A 94 11.87 -8.02 -1.56
CA ILE A 94 12.44 -6.84 -2.19
C ILE A 94 13.00 -7.21 -3.57
N ASP A 95 12.80 -6.32 -4.56
CA ASP A 95 13.28 -6.48 -5.94
C ASP A 95 12.72 -7.72 -6.68
N CYS A 96 11.66 -8.35 -6.19
CA CYS A 96 10.97 -9.45 -6.87
C CYS A 96 9.80 -8.93 -7.71
N PRO A 97 9.88 -8.91 -9.07
CA PRO A 97 8.84 -8.32 -9.90
C PRO A 97 7.50 -9.02 -9.74
N THR A 98 6.43 -8.23 -9.57
CA THR A 98 5.04 -8.71 -9.55
C THR A 98 4.31 -8.47 -10.87
N HIS A 99 4.93 -7.71 -11.77
CA HIS A 99 4.42 -7.41 -13.11
C HIS A 99 5.39 -7.88 -14.18
N GLU A 100 4.87 -8.38 -15.32
CA GLU A 100 5.66 -8.94 -16.44
C GLU A 100 6.69 -7.98 -17.06
N ARG A 101 6.57 -6.68 -16.76
CA ARG A 101 7.51 -5.63 -17.19
C ARG A 101 8.63 -5.35 -16.18
N GLY A 102 8.82 -6.22 -15.20
CA GLY A 102 9.93 -6.15 -14.25
C GLY A 102 9.77 -5.15 -13.11
N ASN A 103 8.56 -4.63 -12.86
CA ASN A 103 8.32 -3.73 -11.71
C ASN A 103 7.66 -4.49 -10.56
N VAL A 104 7.92 -4.03 -9.34
CA VAL A 104 7.22 -4.45 -8.12
C VAL A 104 6.09 -3.46 -7.86
N LEU A 105 4.85 -3.88 -8.13
CA LEU A 105 3.66 -3.02 -8.05
C LEU A 105 2.62 -3.52 -7.05
N ASP A 106 2.66 -4.81 -6.74
CA ASP A 106 1.80 -5.47 -5.76
C ASP A 106 2.64 -5.69 -4.49
N LEU A 107 2.17 -5.17 -3.36
CA LEU A 107 2.86 -5.24 -2.06
C LEU A 107 1.97 -5.85 -0.99
#